data_AF-A0A2W4M4R9-F1
#
_entry.id   AF-A0A2W4M4R9-F1
#
_cell.length_a   1.000
_cell.length_b   1.000
_cell.length_c   1.000
_cell.angle_alpha   90.00
_cell.angle_beta   90.00
_cell.angle_gamma   90.00
#
_symmetry.space_group_name_H-M   'P 1'
#
loop_
_entity.id
_entity.type
_entity.pdbx_description
1 polymer ?
#
loop_
_entity_poly.entity_id
_entity_poly.type
_entity_poly.pdbx_seq_one_letter_code
_entity_poly.pdbx_strand_id
1 'polypeptide(L)' 'MAFDPERDRGLRAIDAGHLFRHSTTRIAIRRGAYLRSYTYDFIELFAPHLTREVIEQALEGGGESYEL' A
#
# COMPACT_ATOMS: atom_id res chain seq x y z
N MET A 1 -10.08 -1.60 5.65
CA MET A 1 -10.99 -0.53 5.16
C MET A 1 -11.55 0.24 6.36
N ALA A 2 -12.03 1.46 6.16
CA ALA A 2 -12.54 2.30 7.26
C ALA A 2 -13.94 1.93 7.75
N PHE A 3 -14.70 1.16 6.96
CA PHE A 3 -16.02 0.63 7.31
C PHE A 3 -16.03 -0.89 7.08
N ASP A 4 -16.60 -1.61 8.02
CA ASP A 4 -16.79 -3.06 8.00
C ASP A 4 -18.26 -3.39 8.32
N PRO A 5 -19.03 -3.94 7.35
CA PRO A 5 -20.45 -4.24 7.55
C PRO A 5 -20.76 -5.23 8.69
N GLU A 6 -19.85 -6.15 9.01
CA GLU A 6 -20.07 -7.17 10.04
C GLU A 6 -19.86 -6.59 11.45
N ARG A 7 -18.88 -5.70 11.58
CA ARG A 7 -18.49 -5.06 12.84
C ARG A 7 -19.29 -3.79 13.12
N ASP A 8 -19.49 -2.93 12.12
CA ASP A 8 -20.01 -1.57 12.28
C ASP A 8 -21.56 -1.56 12.16
N ARG A 9 -22.20 -2.35 13.02
CA ARG A 9 -23.66 -2.54 13.04
C ARG A 9 -24.40 -1.25 13.41
N GLY A 10 -25.51 -0.98 12.72
CA GLY A 10 -26.32 0.22 12.92
C GLY A 10 -25.81 1.45 12.14
N LEU A 11 -24.70 1.33 11.42
CA LEU A 11 -24.22 2.31 10.46
C LEU A 11 -24.48 1.84 9.03
N ARG A 12 -24.65 2.79 8.10
CA ARG A 12 -24.70 2.51 6.66
C ARG A 12 -23.58 3.26 5.94
N ALA A 13 -22.89 2.59 5.04
CA ALA A 13 -21.98 3.27 4.11
C ALA A 13 -22.77 4.07 3.08
N ILE A 14 -22.31 5.27 2.77
CA ILE A 14 -22.83 6.11 1.69
C ILE A 14 -21.67 6.33 0.71
N ASP A 15 -21.92 6.08 -0.58
CA ASP A 15 -20.90 6.32 -1.60
C ASP A 15 -20.66 7.83 -1.79
N ALA A 16 -19.41 8.24 -1.60
CA ALA A 16 -18.95 9.61 -1.76
C ALA A 16 -17.75 9.70 -2.73
N GLY A 17 -17.50 8.66 -3.53
CA GLY A 17 -16.38 8.64 -4.50
C GLY A 17 -16.46 9.74 -5.55
N HIS A 18 -17.67 10.27 -5.79
CA HIS A 18 -17.90 11.41 -6.69
C HIS A 18 -17.53 12.77 -6.09
N LEU A 19 -17.39 12.86 -4.76
CA LEU A 19 -17.06 14.11 -4.05
C LEU A 19 -15.56 14.26 -3.80
N PHE A 20 -14.84 13.14 -3.67
CA PHE A 20 -13.44 13.14 -3.26
C PHE A 20 -12.61 12.28 -4.21
N ARG A 21 -11.40 12.76 -4.54
CA ARG A 21 -10.42 11.94 -5.26
C ARG A 21 -10.04 10.72 -4.41
N HIS A 22 -9.80 9.58 -5.05
CA HIS A 22 -9.23 8.40 -4.40
C HIS A 22 -7.95 8.74 -3.63
N SER A 23 -7.86 8.20 -2.41
CA SER A 23 -6.65 8.28 -1.61
C SER A 23 -5.76 7.07 -1.90
N THR A 24 -4.50 7.32 -2.27
CA THR A 24 -3.50 6.27 -2.47
C THR A 24 -2.73 6.04 -1.18
N THR A 25 -2.84 4.84 -0.61
CA THR A 25 -2.01 4.43 0.53
C THR A 25 -0.63 4.04 0.03
N ARG A 26 0.43 4.57 0.64
CA ARG A 26 1.83 4.33 0.24
C ARG A 26 2.59 3.65 1.37
N ILE A 27 3.49 2.73 1.01
CA ILE A 27 4.50 2.17 1.91
C ILE A 27 5.82 2.91 1.65
N ALA A 28 6.43 3.44 2.71
CA ALA A 28 7.71 4.13 2.61
C ALA A 28 8.83 3.28 3.22
N ILE A 29 9.92 3.12 2.47
CA ILE A 29 11.13 2.43 2.91
C ILE A 29 12.27 3.43 2.91
N ARG A 30 13.07 3.44 3.98
CA ARG A 30 14.24 4.29 4.05
C ARG A 30 15.30 3.82 3.04
N ARG A 31 15.81 4.75 2.23
CA ARG A 31 16.93 4.46 1.30
C ARG A 31 18.14 3.92 2.06
N GLY A 32 18.72 2.82 1.57
CA GLY A 32 19.86 2.14 2.20
C GLY A 32 19.49 1.32 3.44
N ALA A 33 18.21 1.18 3.78
CA ALA A 33 17.79 0.23 4.80
C ALA A 33 18.00 -1.20 4.29
N TYR A 34 18.52 -2.06 5.15
CA TYR A 34 18.61 -3.48 4.87
C TYR A 34 17.25 -4.14 5.11
N LEU A 35 16.56 -4.52 4.02
CA LEU A 35 15.30 -5.26 4.09
C LEU A 35 15.57 -6.74 4.34
N ARG A 36 15.01 -7.26 5.43
CA ARG A 36 15.04 -8.69 5.76
C ARG A 36 13.96 -9.41 4.95
N SER A 37 14.09 -10.73 4.78
CA SER A 37 13.13 -11.54 4.00
C SER A 37 11.67 -11.31 4.43
N TYR A 38 11.41 -11.29 5.75
CA TYR A 38 10.05 -11.06 6.28
C TYR A 38 9.46 -9.69 5.92
N THR A 39 10.29 -8.70 5.58
CA THR A 39 9.79 -7.38 5.17
C THR A 39 9.18 -7.42 3.78
N TYR A 40 9.76 -8.21 2.88
CA TYR A 40 9.17 -8.46 1.56
C TYR A 40 7.84 -9.20 1.72
N ASP A 41 7.81 -10.26 2.54
CA ASP A 41 6.58 -11.02 2.82
C ASP A 41 5.47 -10.12 3.38
N PHE A 42 5.81 -9.20 4.29
CA PHE A 42 4.86 -8.24 4.84
C PHE A 42 4.30 -7.28 3.78
N ILE A 43 5.15 -6.76 2.91
CA ILE A 43 4.73 -5.82 1.86
C ILE A 43 3.83 -6.55 0.85
N GLU A 44 4.18 -7.77 0.46
CA GLU A 44 3.40 -8.59 -0.47
C GLU A 44 2.04 -8.99 0.12
N LEU A 45 1.99 -9.34 1.41
CA LEU A 45 0.73 -9.58 2.13
C LEU A 45 -0.17 -8.35 2.16
N PHE A 46 0.40 -7.16 2.25
CA PHE A 46 -0.36 -5.91 2.24
C PHE A 46 -0.80 -5.50 0.82
N ALA A 47 0.07 -5.68 -0.16
CA ALA A 47 -0.10 -5.27 -1.53
C ALA A 47 0.51 -6.33 -2.47
N PRO A 48 -0.27 -7.32 -2.93
CA PRO A 48 0.24 -8.47 -3.70
C PRO A 48 0.92 -8.14 -5.03
N HIS A 49 0.73 -6.92 -5.53
CA HIS A 49 1.39 -6.42 -6.74
C HIS A 49 2.81 -5.87 -6.47
N LEU A 50 3.17 -5.64 -5.22
CA LEU A 50 4.50 -5.20 -4.80
C LEU A 50 5.37 -6.43 -4.51
N THR A 51 5.75 -7.16 -5.56
CA THR A 51 6.63 -8.33 -5.42
C THR A 51 8.05 -7.90 -5.03
N ARG A 52 8.85 -8.86 -4.56
CA ARG A 52 10.24 -8.63 -4.21
C ARG A 52 11.03 -7.99 -5.35
N GLU A 53 10.84 -8.45 -6.58
CA GLU A 53 11.52 -7.92 -7.77
C GLU A 53 11.13 -6.47 -8.02
N VAL A 54 9.85 -6.12 -7.88
CA VAL A 54 9.35 -4.74 -8.04
C VAL A 54 9.95 -3.83 -6.95
N ILE A 55 10.04 -4.31 -5.71
CA ILE A 55 10.63 -3.57 -4.59
C ILE A 55 12.14 -3.35 -4.82
N GLU A 56 12.87 -4.38 -5.23
CA GLU A 56 14.30 -4.28 -5.52
C GLU A 56 14.56 -3.30 -6.67
N GLN A 57 13.78 -3.37 -7.77
CA GLN A 57 13.84 -2.40 -8.87
C GLN A 57 13.56 -0.96 -8.42
N ALA A 58 12.56 -0.75 -7.55
CA ALA A 58 12.23 0.57 -7.02
C ALA A 58 13.35 1.14 -6.12
N LEU A 59 14.09 0.28 -5.41
CA LEU A 59 15.23 0.67 -4.58
C LEU A 59 16.49 0.99 -5.41
N GLU A 60 16.69 0.29 -6.53
CA GLU A 60 17.78 0.53 -7.48
C GLU A 60 17.57 1.79 -8.32
N GLY A 61 16.32 2.05 -8.73
CA GLY A 61 15.90 3.15 -9.62
C GLY A 61 15.96 4.56 -9.03
N GLY A 62 16.57 4.76 -7.86
CA GLY A 62 16.86 6.10 -7.35
C GLY A 62 15.63 6.94 -6.99
N GLY A 63 14.52 6.36 -6.53
CA GLY A 63 13.43 7.10 -5.86
C GLY A 63 12.71 8.20 -6.66
N GLU A 64 12.94 8.32 -7.97
CA GLU A 64 12.28 9.35 -8.81
C GLU A 64 11.02 8.82 -9.52
N SER A 65 10.80 7.51 -9.53
CA SER A 65 9.62 6.89 -10.15
C SER A 65 8.49 6.73 -9.11
N TYR A 66 7.70 7.79 -8.91
CA TYR A 66 6.56 7.83 -7.98
C TYR A 66 5.26 7.20 -8.52
N GLU A 67 5.33 6.48 -9.64
CA GLU A 67 4.19 5.87 -10.32
C GLU A 67 4.36 4.34 -10.36
N LEU A 68 4.19 3.70 -9.20
CA LEU A 68 3.84 2.29 -9.08
C LEU A 68 2.57 2.18 -8.23
#